data_AF-A0A2P2IF28-F1
#
_entry.id   AF-A0A2P2IF28-F1
#
_cell.length_a   1.000
_cell.length_b   1.000
_cell.length_c   1.000
_cell.angle_alpha   90.00
_cell.angle_beta   90.00
_cell.angle_gamma   90.00
#
_symmetry.space_group_name_H-M   'P 1'
#
loop_
_entity.id
_entity.type
_entity.pdbx_description
1 polymer ?
#
loop_
_entity_poly.entity_id
_entity_poly.type
_entity_poly.pdbx_seq_one_letter_code
_entity_poly.pdbx_strand_id
1 'polypeptide(L)'
;YYYFLRYGDDLRPNLIRKRQGNKMTLDECVLRKHVDCSPSVLWIQVPFFCGQHAECWVPGSDWALQQAKHNLVHQYLVVGVTEEMEQFVALLEAALPRLFHGALHLYQQGSKSHLRKTVKKVMPSEDTIARLQNTKVWRLENEFYNFALDHFHFLVRKGLIEDPNTGQITVRESAFNYEKIKPKKG
;
A
#
# COMPACT_ATOMS: atom_id res chain seq x y z
N TYR A 1 7.56 5.68 -8.44
CA TYR A 1 9.01 5.39 -8.46
C TYR A 1 9.76 6.02 -9.65
N TYR A 2 9.31 5.85 -10.89
CA TYR A 2 10.02 6.30 -12.11
C TYR A 2 10.59 7.73 -12.05
N TYR A 3 9.76 8.71 -11.66
CA TYR A 3 10.15 10.12 -11.59
C TYR A 3 10.96 10.48 -10.35
N PHE A 4 10.83 9.73 -9.25
CA PHE A 4 11.65 9.91 -8.06
C PHE A 4 13.14 9.72 -8.39
N LEU A 5 13.48 8.75 -9.24
CA LEU A 5 14.88 8.54 -9.66
C LEU A 5 15.44 9.67 -10.54
N ARG A 6 14.58 10.48 -11.16
CA ARG A 6 14.94 11.55 -12.10
C ARG A 6 14.97 12.92 -11.44
N TYR A 7 14.05 13.16 -10.51
CA TYR A 7 13.80 14.49 -9.92
C TYR A 7 13.96 14.54 -8.40
N GLY A 8 14.12 13.40 -7.74
CA GLY A 8 14.27 13.35 -6.28
C GLY A 8 12.98 13.63 -5.52
N ASP A 9 13.14 14.08 -4.28
CA ASP A 9 12.06 14.35 -3.33
C ASP A 9 12.31 15.64 -2.56
N ASP A 10 11.26 16.14 -1.91
CA ASP A 10 11.26 17.37 -1.09
C ASP A 10 11.88 17.19 0.31
N LEU A 11 12.04 15.95 0.80
CA LEU A 11 12.56 15.68 2.13
C LEU A 11 14.09 15.74 2.17
N ARG A 12 14.76 15.26 1.12
CA ARG A 12 16.21 15.28 0.96
C ARG A 12 16.60 15.80 -0.43
N PRO A 13 16.34 17.09 -0.73
CA PRO A 13 16.46 17.65 -2.08
C PRO A 13 17.89 17.65 -2.63
N ASN A 14 18.89 17.70 -1.75
CA ASN A 14 20.30 17.78 -2.15
C ASN A 14 20.90 16.42 -2.55
N LEU A 15 20.17 15.32 -2.39
CA LEU A 15 20.69 14.00 -2.77
C LEU A 15 20.54 13.74 -4.27
N ILE A 16 21.67 13.46 -4.91
CA ILE A 16 21.70 13.09 -6.32
C ILE A 16 21.09 11.70 -6.51
N ARG A 17 20.10 11.60 -7.39
CA ARG A 17 19.42 10.34 -7.71
C ARG A 17 20.05 9.64 -8.91
N LYS A 18 19.96 8.31 -8.96
CA LYS A 18 20.62 7.44 -9.96
C LYS A 18 20.34 7.83 -11.42
N ARG A 19 19.16 8.40 -11.72
CA ARG A 19 18.74 8.80 -13.07
C ARG A 19 18.58 10.33 -13.18
N GLN A 20 19.18 11.11 -12.29
CA GLN A 20 19.07 12.56 -12.33
C GLN A 20 19.63 13.13 -13.63
N GLY A 21 18.94 14.13 -14.19
CA GLY A 21 19.25 14.69 -15.50
C GLY A 21 18.60 13.96 -16.67
N ASN A 22 18.10 12.73 -16.48
CA ASN A 22 17.30 12.05 -17.50
C ASN A 22 15.90 12.67 -17.58
N LYS A 23 15.59 13.31 -18.72
CA LYS A 23 14.31 14.00 -18.97
C LYS A 23 13.24 13.12 -19.63
N MET A 24 13.55 11.86 -19.96
CA MET A 24 12.63 10.95 -20.63
C MET A 24 11.37 10.74 -19.79
N THR A 25 10.20 10.97 -20.38
CA THR A 25 8.90 10.75 -19.71
C THR A 25 8.61 9.25 -19.57
N LEU A 26 7.63 8.89 -18.74
CA LEU A 26 7.20 7.50 -18.63
C LEU A 26 6.59 7.02 -19.95
N ASP A 27 5.85 7.88 -20.66
CA ASP A 27 5.27 7.57 -21.96
C ASP A 27 6.35 7.26 -23.00
N GLU A 28 7.34 8.13 -23.14
CA GLU A 28 8.48 7.90 -24.03
C GLU A 28 9.23 6.61 -23.67
N CYS A 29 9.39 6.35 -22.37
CA CYS A 29 10.03 5.13 -21.88
C CYS A 29 9.28 3.88 -22.35
N VAL A 30 7.96 3.84 -22.14
CA VAL A 30 7.10 2.70 -22.47
C VAL A 30 7.04 2.50 -23.99
N LEU A 31 6.88 3.58 -24.76
CA LEU A 31 6.90 3.53 -26.22
C LEU A 31 8.22 2.96 -26.76
N ARG A 32 9.35 3.34 -26.16
CA ARG A 32 10.69 2.85 -26.51
C ARG A 32 11.04 1.49 -25.91
N LYS A 33 10.14 0.88 -25.13
CA LYS A 33 10.36 -0.40 -24.42
C LYS A 33 11.65 -0.39 -23.57
N HIS A 34 11.94 0.74 -22.94
CA HIS A 34 13.18 0.91 -22.18
C HIS A 34 13.14 0.15 -20.83
N VAL A 35 14.28 -0.32 -20.35
CA VAL A 35 14.39 -1.18 -19.15
C VAL A 35 13.87 -0.53 -17.86
N ASP A 36 13.95 0.80 -17.75
CA ASP A 36 13.45 1.56 -16.59
C ASP A 36 11.91 1.50 -16.40
N CYS A 37 11.17 1.00 -17.39
CA CYS A 37 9.70 0.89 -17.39
C CYS A 37 9.23 -0.43 -18.00
N SER A 38 10.08 -1.46 -18.03
CA SER A 38 9.70 -2.80 -18.45
C SER A 38 8.62 -3.39 -17.53
N PRO A 39 7.81 -4.37 -17.98
CA PRO A 39 6.84 -5.03 -17.11
C PRO A 39 7.49 -5.62 -15.85
N SER A 40 8.73 -6.13 -15.94
CA SER A 40 9.46 -6.67 -14.78
C SER A 40 9.70 -5.66 -13.66
N VAL A 41 9.82 -4.36 -13.94
CA VAL A 41 9.95 -3.35 -12.87
C VAL A 41 8.62 -3.02 -12.18
N LEU A 42 7.50 -3.52 -12.68
CA LEU A 42 6.21 -3.45 -11.96
C LEU A 42 6.08 -4.55 -10.89
N TRP A 43 6.83 -5.65 -10.99
CA TRP A 43 6.76 -6.79 -10.07
C TRP A 43 7.50 -6.49 -8.77
N ILE A 44 6.78 -5.94 -7.79
CA ILE A 44 7.35 -5.43 -6.54
C ILE A 44 6.50 -5.83 -5.33
N GLN A 45 5.20 -5.55 -5.31
CA GLN A 45 4.40 -5.79 -4.11
C GLN A 45 4.16 -7.28 -3.92
N VAL A 46 3.86 -8.01 -4.99
CA VAL A 46 3.67 -9.47 -4.92
C VAL A 46 4.91 -10.17 -4.33
N PRO A 47 6.15 -9.98 -4.84
CA PRO A 47 7.32 -10.61 -4.23
C PRO A 47 7.56 -10.19 -2.78
N PHE A 48 7.31 -8.92 -2.42
CA PHE A 48 7.48 -8.44 -1.05
C PHE A 48 6.61 -9.20 -0.05
N PHE A 49 5.36 -9.51 -0.42
CA PHE A 49 4.45 -10.29 0.43
C PHE A 49 4.62 -11.80 0.26
N CYS A 50 5.00 -12.28 -0.92
CA CYS A 50 5.28 -13.69 -1.17
C CYS A 50 6.49 -14.18 -0.35
N GLY A 51 7.53 -13.35 -0.22
CA GLY A 51 8.70 -13.60 0.62
C GLY A 51 9.96 -14.00 -0.15
N GLN A 52 10.82 -14.80 0.48
CA GLN A 52 12.17 -15.10 -0.03
C GLN A 52 12.23 -16.37 -0.89
N HIS A 53 11.11 -17.01 -1.19
CA HIS A 53 11.08 -18.16 -2.07
C HIS A 53 11.48 -17.74 -3.49
N ALA A 54 12.27 -18.55 -4.20
CA ALA A 54 12.81 -18.19 -5.52
C ALA A 54 11.69 -17.82 -6.53
N GLU A 55 10.60 -18.57 -6.49
CA GLU A 55 9.42 -18.34 -7.34
C GLU A 55 8.74 -16.98 -7.10
N CYS A 56 8.88 -16.39 -5.91
CA CYS A 56 8.36 -15.04 -5.65
C CYS A 56 8.98 -14.00 -6.58
N TRP A 57 10.24 -14.20 -6.96
CA TRP A 57 11.03 -13.27 -7.76
C TRP A 57 10.94 -13.53 -9.27
N VAL A 58 10.11 -14.48 -9.71
CA VAL A 58 9.79 -14.72 -11.12
C VAL A 58 8.64 -13.80 -11.53
N PRO A 59 8.87 -12.75 -12.36
CA PRO A 59 7.82 -11.81 -12.70
C PRO A 59 6.66 -12.48 -13.44
N GLY A 60 5.44 -12.31 -12.93
CA GLY A 60 4.25 -12.89 -13.54
C GLY A 60 3.94 -14.33 -13.09
N SER A 61 4.54 -14.80 -12.00
CA SER A 61 4.21 -16.10 -11.40
C SER A 61 2.84 -16.07 -10.70
N ASP A 62 1.93 -16.95 -11.13
CA ASP A 62 0.61 -17.09 -10.50
C ASP A 62 0.72 -17.72 -9.10
N TRP A 63 1.68 -18.63 -8.90
CA TRP A 63 1.96 -19.20 -7.59
C TRP A 63 2.38 -18.12 -6.60
N ALA A 64 3.27 -17.21 -7.01
CA ALA A 64 3.75 -16.13 -6.16
C ALA A 64 2.60 -15.19 -5.73
N LEU A 65 1.65 -14.92 -6.64
CA LEU A 65 0.45 -14.15 -6.32
C LEU A 65 -0.38 -14.85 -5.23
N GLN A 66 -0.64 -16.15 -5.36
CA GLN A 66 -1.43 -16.89 -4.37
C GLN A 66 -0.71 -16.93 -3.01
N GLN A 67 0.61 -17.14 -3.01
CA GLN A 67 1.40 -17.11 -1.78
C GLN A 67 1.40 -15.73 -1.13
N ALA A 68 1.50 -14.65 -1.91
CA ALA A 68 1.41 -13.28 -1.39
C ALA A 68 0.06 -13.00 -0.73
N LYS A 69 -1.05 -13.41 -1.36
CA LYS A 69 -2.41 -13.29 -0.80
C LYS A 69 -2.55 -14.09 0.51
N HIS A 70 -2.06 -15.33 0.52
CA HIS A 70 -2.04 -16.17 1.72
C HIS A 70 -1.26 -15.50 2.85
N ASN A 71 -0.05 -15.02 2.57
CA ASN A 71 0.79 -14.37 3.57
C ASN A 71 0.13 -13.09 4.10
N LEU A 72 -0.46 -12.26 3.23
CA LEU A 72 -1.19 -11.05 3.63
C LEU A 72 -2.25 -11.36 4.69
N VAL A 73 -3.05 -12.40 4.48
CA VAL A 73 -4.15 -12.75 5.40
C VAL A 73 -3.64 -13.42 6.68
N HIS A 74 -2.61 -14.25 6.59
CA HIS A 74 -2.22 -15.14 7.70
C HIS A 74 -1.04 -14.63 8.53
N GLN A 75 -0.22 -13.73 7.99
CA GLN A 75 1.06 -13.32 8.61
C GLN A 75 1.14 -11.82 8.91
N TYR A 76 0.28 -11.01 8.32
CA TYR A 76 0.26 -9.56 8.56
C TYR A 76 -0.88 -9.18 9.49
N LEU A 77 -0.61 -8.29 10.46
CA LEU A 77 -1.61 -7.81 11.39
C LEU A 77 -2.67 -6.94 10.70
N VAL A 78 -2.22 -5.92 9.97
CA VAL A 78 -3.05 -5.04 9.12
C VAL A 78 -2.20 -4.61 7.93
N VAL A 79 -2.79 -4.60 6.74
CA VAL A 79 -2.20 -4.02 5.53
C VAL A 79 -3.15 -2.94 5.02
N GLY A 80 -2.67 -1.70 4.99
CA GLY A 80 -3.41 -0.57 4.42
C GLY A 80 -2.96 -0.21 3.01
N VAL A 81 -3.65 0.76 2.40
CA VAL A 81 -3.30 1.34 1.10
C VAL A 81 -2.85 2.79 1.25
N THR A 82 -2.04 3.29 0.31
CA THR A 82 -1.40 4.61 0.44
C THR A 82 -2.43 5.74 0.38
N GLU A 83 -3.48 5.54 -0.41
CA GLU A 83 -4.58 6.46 -0.66
C GLU A 83 -5.49 6.65 0.57
N GLU A 84 -5.48 5.70 1.52
CA GLU A 84 -6.33 5.66 2.73
C GLU A 84 -5.49 5.53 4.00
N MET A 85 -4.39 6.29 4.05
CA MET A 85 -3.42 6.26 5.16
C MET A 85 -4.04 6.65 6.51
N GLU A 86 -5.03 7.55 6.51
CA GLU A 86 -5.70 8.01 7.73
C GLU A 86 -6.44 6.86 8.44
N GLN A 87 -7.25 6.11 7.69
CA GLN A 87 -7.95 4.93 8.19
C GLN A 87 -6.97 3.83 8.63
N PHE A 88 -5.85 3.70 7.93
CA PHE A 88 -4.81 2.74 8.30
C PHE A 88 -4.16 3.09 9.64
N VAL A 89 -3.80 4.37 9.85
CA VAL A 89 -3.27 4.85 11.12
C VAL A 89 -4.29 4.67 12.25
N ALA A 90 -5.56 4.98 12.00
CA ALA A 90 -6.63 4.78 12.98
C ALA A 90 -6.77 3.30 13.40
N LEU A 91 -6.72 2.36 12.44
CA LEU A 91 -6.74 0.92 12.75
C LEU A 91 -5.52 0.47 13.55
N LEU A 92 -4.32 0.98 13.25
CA LEU A 92 -3.11 0.66 14.00
C LEU A 92 -3.16 1.21 15.43
N GLU A 93 -3.66 2.42 15.62
CA GLU A 93 -3.87 3.01 16.95
C GLU A 93 -4.85 2.19 17.77
N ALA A 94 -5.93 1.70 17.17
CA ALA A 94 -6.90 0.82 17.79
C ALA A 94 -6.31 -0.56 18.17
N ALA A 95 -5.59 -1.18 17.23
CA ALA A 95 -5.08 -2.55 17.39
C ALA A 95 -3.84 -2.62 18.29
N LEU A 96 -2.98 -1.60 18.25
CA LEU A 96 -1.69 -1.55 18.94
C LEU A 96 -1.48 -0.21 19.67
N PRO A 97 -2.37 0.15 20.63
CA PRO A 97 -2.33 1.47 21.27
C PRO A 97 -1.03 1.74 22.01
N ARG A 98 -0.35 0.71 22.54
CA ARG A 98 0.96 0.88 23.19
C ARG A 98 2.01 1.50 22.26
N LEU A 99 1.91 1.29 20.95
CA LEU A 99 2.85 1.80 19.96
C LEU A 99 2.32 3.05 19.25
N PHE A 100 1.01 3.12 19.01
CA PHE A 100 0.41 4.11 18.11
C PHE A 100 -0.57 5.07 18.80
N HIS A 101 -0.63 5.12 20.14
CA HIS A 101 -1.46 6.09 20.84
C HIS A 101 -1.13 7.53 20.41
N GLY A 102 -2.16 8.28 19.99
CA GLY A 102 -2.08 9.64 19.48
C GLY A 102 -1.65 9.76 18.01
N ALA A 103 -1.43 8.64 17.30
CA ALA A 103 -0.93 8.66 15.93
C ALA A 103 -1.93 9.27 14.94
N LEU A 104 -3.24 8.98 15.08
CA LEU A 104 -4.27 9.56 14.22
C LEU A 104 -4.33 11.08 14.37
N HIS A 105 -4.34 11.57 15.61
CA HIS A 105 -4.31 12.99 15.90
C HIS A 105 -3.05 13.66 15.32
N LEU A 106 -1.88 13.04 15.47
CA LEU A 106 -0.64 13.54 14.88
C LEU A 106 -0.68 13.55 13.35
N TYR A 107 -1.31 12.56 12.72
CA TYR A 107 -1.47 12.50 11.28
C TYR A 107 -2.43 13.60 10.78
N GLN A 108 -3.52 13.86 11.48
CA GLN A 108 -4.51 14.89 11.08
C GLN A 108 -4.00 16.32 11.30
N GLN A 109 -3.33 16.58 12.43
CA GLN A 109 -2.93 17.93 12.85
C GLN A 109 -1.45 18.24 12.57
N GLY A 110 -0.65 17.23 12.23
CA GLY A 110 0.79 17.38 12.01
C GLY A 110 1.14 17.96 10.65
N SER A 111 2.25 18.70 10.59
CA SER A 111 2.83 19.19 9.34
C SER A 111 3.62 18.12 8.56
N LYS A 112 3.79 16.92 9.13
CA LYS A 112 4.67 15.85 8.64
C LYS A 112 3.91 14.61 8.14
N SER A 113 2.64 14.75 7.78
CA SER A 113 1.79 13.63 7.35
C SER A 113 2.04 13.22 5.89
N HIS A 114 2.58 14.12 5.08
CA HIS A 114 2.90 13.87 3.68
C HIS A 114 4.34 14.25 3.36
N LEU A 115 5.27 13.40 3.79
CA LEU A 115 6.69 13.57 3.52
C LEU A 115 7.12 12.94 2.19
N ARG A 116 8.27 13.41 1.69
CA ARG A 116 9.00 12.78 0.59
C ARG A 116 8.24 12.74 -0.73
N LYS A 117 7.57 13.84 -1.06
CA LYS A 117 6.86 13.97 -2.34
C LYS A 117 7.88 14.04 -3.47
N THR A 118 7.59 13.33 -4.57
CA THR A 118 8.42 13.44 -5.77
C THR A 118 8.27 14.83 -6.36
N VAL A 119 9.38 15.57 -6.50
CA VAL A 119 9.39 17.00 -6.88
C VAL A 119 8.62 17.27 -8.17
N LYS A 120 8.77 16.40 -9.16
CA LYS A 120 8.08 16.51 -10.45
C LYS A 120 7.54 15.16 -10.88
N LYS A 121 6.25 15.11 -11.20
CA LYS A 121 5.56 13.96 -11.78
C LYS A 121 4.83 14.42 -13.03
N VAL A 122 4.77 13.54 -14.03
CA VAL A 122 3.89 13.71 -15.19
C VAL A 122 2.97 12.49 -15.18
N MET A 123 1.67 12.71 -15.36
CA MET A 123 0.72 11.61 -15.42
C MET A 123 0.93 10.86 -16.74
N PRO A 124 0.93 9.51 -16.73
CA PRO A 124 1.01 8.74 -17.96
C PRO A 124 -0.24 8.97 -18.82
N SER A 125 -0.05 8.89 -20.14
CA SER A 125 -1.14 8.93 -21.11
C SER A 125 -2.02 7.67 -21.03
N GLU A 126 -3.24 7.77 -21.54
CA GLU A 126 -4.16 6.62 -21.61
C GLU A 126 -3.57 5.44 -22.41
N ASP A 127 -2.86 5.72 -23.52
CA ASP A 127 -2.17 4.70 -24.32
C ASP A 127 -1.08 4.00 -23.49
N THR A 128 -0.28 4.76 -22.73
CA THR A 128 0.72 4.19 -21.81
C THR A 128 0.06 3.31 -20.75
N ILE A 129 -1.03 3.77 -20.13
CA ILE A 129 -1.77 2.99 -19.14
C ILE A 129 -2.28 1.69 -19.77
N ALA A 130 -2.95 1.76 -20.92
CA ALA A 130 -3.48 0.58 -21.62
C ALA A 130 -2.37 -0.42 -21.98
N ARG A 131 -1.21 0.04 -22.45
CA ARG A 131 -0.05 -0.82 -22.75
C ARG A 131 0.45 -1.57 -21.51
N LEU A 132 0.56 -0.89 -20.37
CA LEU A 132 0.98 -1.52 -19.12
C LEU A 132 -0.08 -2.50 -18.61
N GLN A 133 -1.35 -2.12 -18.69
CA GLN A 133 -2.48 -2.95 -18.25
C GLN A 133 -2.60 -4.27 -19.02
N ASN A 134 -2.22 -4.29 -20.29
CA ASN A 134 -2.21 -5.50 -21.10
C ASN A 134 -1.12 -6.52 -20.72
N THR A 135 -0.19 -6.18 -19.82
CA THR A 135 0.87 -7.10 -19.40
C THR A 135 0.37 -8.09 -18.34
N LYS A 136 0.91 -9.32 -18.33
CA LYS A 136 0.60 -10.30 -17.27
C LYS A 136 1.01 -9.77 -15.89
N VAL A 137 2.20 -9.18 -15.80
CA VAL A 137 2.75 -8.66 -14.54
C VAL A 137 1.82 -7.60 -13.93
N TRP A 138 1.36 -6.63 -14.73
CA TRP A 138 0.43 -5.62 -14.22
C TRP A 138 -0.88 -6.24 -13.73
N ARG A 139 -1.46 -7.19 -14.48
CA ARG A 139 -2.71 -7.84 -14.07
C ARG A 139 -2.59 -8.51 -12.70
N LEU A 140 -1.51 -9.25 -12.47
CA LEU A 140 -1.29 -9.93 -11.19
C LEU A 140 -0.99 -8.95 -10.03
N GLU A 141 -0.18 -7.91 -10.26
CA GLU A 141 0.06 -6.85 -9.27
C GLU A 141 -1.22 -6.08 -8.92
N ASN A 142 -2.03 -5.75 -9.93
CA ASN A 142 -3.31 -5.09 -9.74
C ASN A 142 -4.32 -6.00 -9.03
N GLU A 143 -4.33 -7.30 -9.33
CA GLU A 143 -5.16 -8.27 -8.61
C GLU A 143 -4.76 -8.38 -7.13
N PHE A 144 -3.46 -8.36 -6.83
CA PHE A 144 -2.96 -8.34 -5.46
C PHE A 144 -3.35 -7.05 -4.73
N TYR A 145 -3.18 -5.89 -5.38
CA TYR A 145 -3.57 -4.60 -4.82
C TYR A 145 -5.06 -4.56 -4.48
N ASN A 146 -5.94 -4.97 -5.41
CA ASN A 146 -7.39 -4.97 -5.16
C ASN A 146 -7.78 -5.98 -4.08
N PHE A 147 -7.11 -7.14 -4.01
CA PHE A 147 -7.31 -8.08 -2.91
C PHE A 147 -6.95 -7.47 -1.54
N ALA A 148 -5.81 -6.77 -1.46
CA ALA A 148 -5.39 -6.08 -0.25
C ALA A 148 -6.35 -4.94 0.13
N LEU A 149 -6.81 -4.17 -0.86
CA LEU A 149 -7.78 -3.09 -0.70
C LEU A 149 -9.11 -3.61 -0.15
N ASP A 150 -9.67 -4.66 -0.76
CA ASP A 150 -10.93 -5.28 -0.32
C ASP A 150 -10.83 -5.80 1.12
N HIS A 151 -9.70 -6.43 1.45
CA HIS A 151 -9.42 -6.91 2.80
C HIS A 151 -9.31 -5.74 3.80
N PHE A 152 -8.57 -4.68 3.44
CA PHE A 152 -8.43 -3.49 4.25
C PHE A 152 -9.78 -2.80 4.51
N HIS A 153 -10.59 -2.60 3.48
CA HIS A 153 -11.93 -2.03 3.61
C HIS A 153 -12.84 -2.87 4.49
N PHE A 154 -12.72 -4.20 4.44
CA PHE A 154 -13.43 -5.07 5.36
C PHE A 154 -13.03 -4.81 6.82
N LEU A 155 -11.73 -4.69 7.11
CA LEU A 155 -11.24 -4.36 8.44
C LEU A 155 -11.72 -2.98 8.90
N VAL A 156 -11.66 -1.96 8.03
CA VAL A 156 -12.18 -0.61 8.33
C VAL A 156 -13.66 -0.66 8.70
N ARG A 157 -14.51 -1.32 7.90
CA ARG A 157 -15.95 -1.45 8.18
C ARG A 157 -16.24 -2.17 9.50
N LYS A 158 -15.39 -3.12 9.90
CA LYS A 158 -15.56 -3.90 11.14
C LYS A 158 -14.97 -3.20 12.36
N GLY A 159 -13.87 -2.47 12.21
CA GLY A 159 -13.10 -1.89 13.31
C GLY A 159 -13.38 -0.43 13.58
N LEU A 160 -13.88 0.33 12.60
CA LEU A 160 -14.07 1.78 12.70
C LEU A 160 -15.53 2.19 12.51
N ILE A 161 -15.85 3.38 13.03
CA ILE A 161 -17.08 4.13 12.81
C ILE A 161 -16.67 5.53 12.39
N GLU A 162 -17.20 6.00 11.28
CA GLU A 162 -17.02 7.37 10.80
C GLU A 162 -18.33 8.13 10.98
N ASP A 163 -18.29 9.26 11.66
CA ASP A 163 -19.44 10.15 11.80
C ASP A 163 -19.71 10.85 10.45
N PRO A 164 -20.89 10.64 9.83
CA PRO A 164 -21.19 11.20 8.52
C PRO A 164 -21.30 12.73 8.49
N ASN A 165 -21.46 13.40 9.64
CA ASN A 165 -21.56 14.86 9.71
C ASN A 165 -20.21 15.53 9.96
N THR A 166 -19.34 14.88 10.73
CA THR A 166 -18.07 15.47 11.19
C THR A 166 -16.85 14.86 10.51
N GLY A 167 -16.98 13.70 9.88
CA GLY A 167 -15.87 12.89 9.36
C GLY A 167 -15.00 12.29 10.47
N GLN A 168 -15.43 12.36 11.73
CA GLN A 168 -14.63 11.89 12.85
C GLN A 168 -14.59 10.36 12.88
N ILE A 169 -13.37 9.81 12.88
CA ILE A 169 -13.12 8.37 12.96
C ILE A 169 -12.99 7.96 14.42
N THR A 170 -13.77 6.96 14.82
CA THR A 170 -13.72 6.34 16.15
C THR A 170 -13.63 4.82 16.04
N VAL A 171 -13.08 4.18 17.06
CA VAL A 171 -12.96 2.72 17.12
C VAL A 171 -14.30 2.12 17.54
N ARG A 172 -14.73 1.08 16.83
CA ARG A 172 -15.92 0.32 17.21
C ARG A 172 -15.63 -0.46 18.49
N GLU A 173 -16.48 -0.27 19.50
CA GLU A 173 -16.35 -1.00 20.76
C GLU A 173 -16.51 -2.52 20.58
N SER A 174 -15.87 -3.27 21.48
CA SER A 174 -15.89 -4.73 21.46
C SER A 174 -17.31 -5.27 21.56
N ALA A 175 -17.73 -6.03 20.54
CA ALA A 175 -19.04 -6.68 20.48
C ALA A 175 -18.99 -8.15 20.95
N PHE A 176 -18.12 -8.49 21.90
CA PHE A 176 -18.11 -9.82 22.51
C PHE A 176 -18.08 -9.74 24.03
N ASN A 177 -18.83 -10.65 24.65
CA ASN A 177 -18.86 -10.83 26.08
C ASN A 177 -18.60 -12.29 26.41
N TYR A 178 -17.90 -12.56 27.51
CA TYR A 178 -17.70 -13.90 28.02
C TYR A 178 -18.87 -14.29 28.91
N GLU A 179 -19.74 -15.13 28.39
CA GLU A 179 -20.87 -15.66 29.15
C GLU A 179 -20.63 -17.10 29.59
N LYS A 180 -21.35 -17.54 30.62
CA LYS A 180 -21.31 -18.92 31.12
C LYS A 180 -19.88 -19.39 31.48
N ILE A 181 -19.01 -18.44 31.87
CA ILE A 181 -17.71 -18.76 32.48
C ILE A 181 -17.98 -19.62 33.70
N LYS A 182 -17.43 -20.83 33.65
CA LYS A 182 -17.61 -21.93 34.59
C LYS A 182 -16.20 -22.38 35.01
N PRO A 183 -16.04 -23.16 36.09
CA PRO A 183 -17.05 -24.01 36.72
C PRO A 183 -17.76 -23.23 37.80
N LYS A 184 -19.08 -23.07 37.71
CA LYS A 184 -19.82 -22.50 38.83
C LYS A 184 -19.70 -23.48 40.03
N LYS A 185 -18.74 -23.25 40.95
CA LYS A 185 -18.45 -23.79 42.32
C LYS A 185 -16.95 -23.57 42.63
N GLY A 186 -16.47 -22.83 43.64
CA GLY A 186 -17.03 -21.95 44.67
C GLY A 186 -15.89 -21.11 45.27
#